data_AF-A0A957GKQ0-F1
#
_entry.id   AF-A0A957GKQ0-F1
#
_cell.length_a   1.000
_cell.length_b   1.000
_cell.length_c   1.000
_cell.angle_alpha   90.00
_cell.angle_beta   90.00
_cell.angle_gamma   90.00
#
_symmetry.space_group_name_H-M   'P 1'
#
loop_
_entity.id
_entity.type
_entity.pdbx_description
1 polymer ?
#
loop_
_entity_poly.entity_id
_entity_poly.type
_entity_poly.pdbx_seq_one_letter_code
_entity_poly.pdbx_strand_id
1 'polypeptide(L)'
;MQQLEGIHDAQEWMAWAELAGYQPPSLEAMVWIVKASKGIPDRIVEVIQANFPHRHNTIKPKESVYAQRKRFRENMIAAFSLEELKDICSDMEIEYENLPNHGQLNSFVRELIAFAGRIGRLNELIEICQTERPHLEW
;
A
#
# COMPACT_ATOMS: atom_id res chain seq x y z
N MET A 1 -25.74 -16.12 -16.60
CA MET A 1 -25.96 -15.04 -15.62
C MET A 1 -26.64 -15.68 -14.41
N GLN A 2 -25.88 -16.01 -13.36
CA GLN A 2 -26.49 -16.50 -12.12
C GLN A 2 -27.19 -15.34 -11.43
N GLN A 3 -28.50 -15.45 -11.25
CA GLN A 3 -29.27 -14.55 -10.39
C GLN A 3 -28.79 -14.81 -8.96
N LEU A 4 -28.05 -13.85 -8.39
CA LEU A 4 -27.72 -13.85 -6.98
C LEU A 4 -29.01 -13.54 -6.23
N GLU A 5 -29.56 -14.54 -5.54
CA GLU A 5 -30.63 -14.36 -4.56
C GLU A 5 -30.19 -13.25 -3.58
N GLY A 6 -31.13 -12.34 -3.29
CA GLY A 6 -30.83 -11.03 -2.71
C GLY A 6 -29.93 -11.11 -1.49
N ILE A 7 -28.92 -10.26 -1.46
CA ILE A 7 -28.06 -10.13 -0.28
C ILE A 7 -28.85 -9.33 0.75
N HIS A 8 -29.26 -9.99 1.83
CA HIS A 8 -30.18 -9.44 2.83
C HIS A 8 -29.45 -8.79 4.00
N ASP A 9 -28.17 -9.09 4.17
CA ASP A 9 -27.33 -8.58 5.26
C ASP A 9 -26.11 -7.82 4.70
N ALA A 10 -25.74 -6.72 5.36
CA ALA A 10 -24.54 -5.97 5.02
C ALA A 10 -23.27 -6.84 5.14
N GLN A 11 -23.22 -7.80 6.07
CA GLN A 11 -22.10 -8.73 6.26
C GLN A 11 -21.94 -9.71 5.09
N GLU A 12 -23.05 -10.26 4.58
CA GLU A 12 -23.03 -11.13 3.40
C GLU A 12 -22.54 -10.37 2.16
N TRP A 13 -22.90 -9.09 2.06
CA TRP A 13 -22.41 -8.23 1.00
C TRP A 13 -20.92 -7.94 1.14
N MET A 14 -20.45 -7.70 2.37
CA MET A 14 -19.02 -7.47 2.62
C MET A 14 -18.19 -8.69 2.20
N ALA A 15 -18.66 -9.90 2.50
CA ALA A 15 -18.00 -11.14 2.11
C ALA A 15 -18.01 -11.34 0.58
N TRP A 16 -19.14 -11.08 -0.10
CA TRP A 16 -19.21 -11.12 -1.55
C TRP A 16 -18.31 -10.07 -2.21
N ALA A 17 -18.31 -8.84 -1.67
CA ALA A 17 -17.49 -7.74 -2.15
C ALA A 17 -16.00 -8.07 -2.01
N GLU A 18 -15.57 -8.62 -0.88
CA GLU A 18 -14.19 -9.05 -0.68
C GLU A 18 -13.79 -10.16 -1.67
N LEU A 19 -14.65 -11.16 -1.88
CA LEU A 19 -14.44 -12.23 -2.88
C LEU A 19 -14.40 -11.70 -4.32
N ALA A 20 -15.17 -10.65 -4.62
CA ALA A 20 -15.23 -10.01 -5.93
C ALA A 20 -14.19 -8.87 -6.10
N GLY A 21 -13.36 -8.60 -5.07
CA GLY A 21 -12.30 -7.58 -5.10
C GLY A 21 -12.75 -6.15 -4.84
N TYR A 22 -13.99 -5.94 -4.38
CA TYR A 22 -14.53 -4.65 -3.96
C TYR A 22 -14.18 -4.35 -2.49
N GLN A 23 -13.96 -3.07 -2.18
CA GLN A 23 -13.73 -2.59 -0.81
C GLN A 23 -14.90 -1.68 -0.38
N PRO A 24 -15.81 -2.15 0.48
CA PRO A 24 -16.93 -1.37 0.98
C PRO A 24 -16.49 -0.13 1.78
N PRO A 25 -17.28 0.96 1.76
CA PRO A 25 -16.95 2.22 2.43
C PRO A 25 -16.91 2.13 3.98
N SER A 26 -17.80 1.36 4.59
CA SER A 26 -17.84 0.95 6.01
C SER A 26 -19.12 0.13 6.25
N LEU A 27 -19.19 -0.63 7.35
CA LEU A 27 -20.40 -1.39 7.71
C LEU A 27 -21.62 -0.46 7.86
N GLU A 28 -21.46 0.70 8.50
CA GLU A 28 -22.54 1.69 8.70
C GLU A 28 -23.04 2.28 7.37
N ALA A 29 -22.13 2.59 6.44
CA ALA A 29 -22.51 3.07 5.11
C ALA A 29 -23.24 1.97 4.31
N MET A 30 -22.77 0.73 4.41
CA MET A 30 -23.39 -0.41 3.73
C MET A 30 -24.80 -0.71 4.23
N VAL A 31 -25.08 -0.57 5.54
CA VAL A 31 -26.43 -0.75 6.10
C VAL A 31 -27.43 0.21 5.44
N TRP A 32 -27.05 1.47 5.21
CA TRP A 32 -27.91 2.43 4.53
C TRP A 32 -28.08 2.11 3.04
N ILE A 33 -26.99 1.73 2.36
CA ILE A 33 -26.99 1.43 0.92
C ILE A 33 -27.80 0.16 0.60
N VAL A 34 -27.61 -0.92 1.36
CA VAL A 34 -28.35 -2.19 1.19
C VAL A 34 -29.85 -1.94 1.40
N LYS A 35 -30.21 -1.14 2.41
CA LYS A 35 -31.60 -0.76 2.70
C LYS A 35 -32.21 0.11 1.60
N ALA A 36 -31.46 1.08 1.06
CA ALA A 36 -31.91 1.96 -0.02
C ALA A 36 -32.08 1.21 -1.35
N SER A 37 -31.19 0.24 -1.63
CA SER A 37 -31.18 -0.55 -2.86
C SER A 37 -31.99 -1.85 -2.78
N LYS A 38 -32.70 -2.08 -1.66
CA LYS A 38 -33.50 -3.29 -1.38
C LYS A 38 -32.73 -4.60 -1.54
N GLY A 39 -31.42 -4.60 -1.27
CA GLY A 39 -30.57 -5.79 -1.41
C GLY A 39 -30.28 -6.22 -2.85
N ILE A 40 -30.62 -5.43 -3.87
CA ILE A 40 -30.31 -5.74 -5.28
C ILE A 40 -28.84 -5.36 -5.57
N PRO A 41 -27.96 -6.33 -5.93
CA PRO A 41 -26.53 -6.08 -6.10
C PRO A 41 -26.20 -4.98 -7.11
N ASP A 42 -26.83 -4.99 -8.29
CA ASP A 42 -26.55 -4.04 -9.36
C ASP A 42 -26.87 -2.59 -8.95
N ARG A 43 -27.97 -2.40 -8.19
CA ARG A 43 -28.34 -1.08 -7.66
C ARG A 43 -27.45 -0.62 -6.52
N ILE A 44 -26.92 -1.54 -5.72
CA ILE A 44 -25.92 -1.20 -4.68
C ILE A 44 -24.67 -0.63 -5.36
N VAL A 45 -24.21 -1.26 -6.44
CA VAL A 45 -23.06 -0.80 -7.22
C VAL A 45 -23.32 0.59 -7.83
N GLU A 46 -24.48 0.80 -8.45
CA GLU A 46 -24.88 2.11 -9.00
C GLU A 46 -24.92 3.22 -7.94
N VAL A 47 -25.52 2.95 -6.78
CA VAL A 47 -25.63 3.92 -5.68
C VAL A 47 -24.26 4.25 -5.10
N ILE A 48 -23.35 3.27 -5.01
CA ILE A 48 -21.98 3.48 -4.55
C ILE A 48 -21.23 4.39 -5.55
N GLN A 49 -21.33 4.09 -6.85
CA GLN A 49 -20.67 4.88 -7.90
C GLN A 49 -21.21 6.31 -7.97
N ALA A 50 -22.52 6.49 -7.79
CA ALA A 50 -23.17 7.80 -7.88
C ALA A 50 -22.95 8.68 -6.64
N ASN A 51 -22.91 8.10 -5.43
CA ASN A 51 -22.81 8.88 -4.18
C ASN A 51 -21.38 8.97 -3.65
N PHE A 52 -20.45 8.15 -4.13
CA PHE A 52 -19.04 8.19 -3.76
C PHE A 52 -18.11 8.35 -4.99
N PRO A 53 -18.36 9.29 -5.92
CA PRO A 53 -17.54 9.47 -7.12
C PRO A 53 -16.08 9.86 -6.80
N HIS A 54 -15.82 10.31 -5.57
CA HIS A 54 -14.50 10.77 -5.12
C HIS A 54 -13.90 9.95 -3.96
N ARG A 55 -14.46 8.78 -3.60
CA ARG A 55 -13.71 7.79 -2.79
C ARG A 55 -12.77 6.92 -3.63
N HIS A 56 -12.53 7.31 -4.88
CA HIS A 56 -11.52 6.75 -5.78
C HIS A 56 -10.11 7.33 -5.58
N ASN A 57 -9.92 8.23 -4.61
CA ASN A 57 -8.60 8.71 -4.20
C ASN A 57 -8.35 8.15 -2.79
N THR A 58 -8.05 6.86 -2.59
CA THR A 58 -6.77 6.23 -2.90
C THR A 58 -6.91 4.70 -3.00
N ILE A 59 -7.66 4.21 -3.99
CA ILE A 59 -7.52 2.80 -4.42
C ILE A 59 -6.52 2.81 -5.58
N LYS A 60 -5.22 3.01 -5.26
CA LYS A 60 -4.18 2.41 -6.09
C LYS A 60 -4.50 0.90 -6.06
N PRO A 61 -4.43 0.14 -7.18
CA PRO A 61 -4.51 -1.32 -7.14
C PRO A 61 -3.69 -1.78 -5.95
N LYS A 62 -4.16 -2.73 -5.12
CA LYS A 62 -3.40 -3.22 -3.96
C LYS A 62 -2.08 -3.76 -4.49
N GLU A 63 -1.12 -2.87 -4.60
CA GLU A 63 0.15 -3.14 -5.21
C GLU A 63 0.72 -4.21 -4.32
N SER A 64 1.06 -5.35 -4.92
CA SER A 64 1.57 -6.45 -4.12
C SER A 64 2.73 -5.91 -3.28
N VAL A 65 2.88 -6.43 -2.06
CA VAL A 65 4.00 -6.04 -1.18
C VAL A 65 5.34 -6.14 -1.93
N TYR A 66 5.43 -7.08 -2.87
CA TYR A 66 6.56 -7.21 -3.80
C TYR A 66 6.74 -5.97 -4.69
N ALA A 67 5.69 -5.46 -5.33
CA ALA A 67 5.77 -4.30 -6.20
C ALA A 67 6.05 -3.00 -5.42
N GLN A 68 5.47 -2.83 -4.23
CA GLN A 68 5.80 -1.71 -3.32
C GLN A 68 7.29 -1.73 -2.95
N ARG A 69 7.80 -2.88 -2.51
CA ARG A 69 9.20 -3.05 -2.13
C ARG A 69 10.14 -2.86 -3.32
N LYS A 70 9.74 -3.30 -4.51
CA LYS A 70 10.49 -3.09 -5.76
C LYS A 70 10.58 -1.59 -6.08
N ARG A 71 9.46 -0.86 -6.05
CA ARG A 71 9.43 0.59 -6.28
C ARG A 71 10.29 1.31 -5.26
N PHE A 72 10.14 1.03 -3.98
CA PHE A 72 10.93 1.67 -2.92
C PHE A 72 12.45 1.50 -3.18
N ARG A 73 12.88 0.29 -3.52
CA ARG A 73 14.28 0.02 -3.90
C ARG A 73 14.72 0.81 -5.14
N GLU A 74 13.90 0.85 -6.18
CA GLU A 74 14.21 1.58 -7.42
C GLU A 74 14.31 3.10 -7.17
N ASN A 75 13.44 3.64 -6.33
CA ASN A 75 13.48 5.05 -5.91
C ASN A 75 14.76 5.36 -5.13
N MET A 76 15.15 4.51 -4.18
CA MET A 76 16.41 4.69 -3.44
C MET A 76 17.64 4.68 -4.37
N ILE A 77 17.69 3.74 -5.32
CA ILE A 77 18.80 3.64 -6.29
C ILE A 77 18.87 4.88 -7.18
N ALA A 78 17.72 5.44 -7.57
CA ALA A 78 17.68 6.61 -8.44
C ALA A 78 17.96 7.94 -7.70
N ALA A 79 17.61 8.02 -6.42
CA ALA A 79 17.63 9.26 -5.65
C ALA A 79 18.93 9.49 -4.86
N PHE A 80 19.68 8.43 -4.55
CA PHE A 80 20.86 8.49 -3.68
C PHE A 80 22.09 7.88 -4.34
N SER A 81 23.22 8.51 -4.09
CA SER A 81 24.55 7.96 -4.34
C SER A 81 24.96 6.96 -3.25
N LEU A 82 26.05 6.24 -3.49
CA LEU A 82 26.57 5.26 -2.54
C LEU A 82 27.01 5.91 -1.21
N GLU A 83 27.64 7.08 -1.27
CA GLU A 83 28.10 7.80 -0.08
C GLU A 83 26.92 8.32 0.74
N GLU A 84 25.90 8.91 0.09
CA GLU A 84 24.68 9.35 0.80
C GLU A 84 23.98 8.19 1.51
N LEU A 85 23.97 6.98 0.94
CA LEU A 85 23.41 5.82 1.63
C LEU A 85 24.23 5.38 2.84
N LYS A 86 25.55 5.60 2.85
CA LYS A 86 26.41 5.35 4.03
C LYS A 86 26.17 6.40 5.11
N ASP A 87 25.92 7.64 4.72
CA ASP A 87 25.53 8.71 5.64
C ASP A 87 24.18 8.36 6.29
N ILE A 88 23.18 7.94 5.51
CA ILE A 88 21.90 7.44 6.03
C ILE A 88 22.11 6.25 7.00
N CYS A 89 23.00 5.32 6.67
CA CYS A 89 23.32 4.22 7.60
C CYS A 89 23.90 4.77 8.91
N SER A 90 24.76 5.78 8.83
CA SER A 90 25.36 6.41 10.01
C SER A 90 24.31 7.12 10.88
N ASP A 91 23.39 7.86 10.25
CA ASP A 91 22.27 8.54 10.94
C ASP A 91 21.33 7.54 11.61
N MET A 92 21.15 6.36 11.01
CA MET A 92 20.39 5.26 11.59
C MET A 92 21.21 4.43 12.60
N GLU A 93 22.46 4.78 12.93
CA GLU A 93 23.36 3.98 13.76
C GLU A 93 23.53 2.53 13.25
N ILE A 94 23.52 2.36 11.93
CA ILE A 94 23.76 1.10 11.22
C ILE A 94 25.20 1.08 10.72
N GLU A 95 25.98 0.11 11.20
CA GLU A 95 27.34 -0.12 10.70
C GLU A 95 27.29 -0.77 9.31
N TYR A 96 27.36 0.06 8.25
CA TYR A 96 27.21 -0.40 6.87
C TYR A 96 28.28 -1.39 6.43
N GLU A 97 29.44 -1.40 7.09
CA GLU A 97 30.53 -2.34 6.80
C GLU A 97 30.13 -3.80 7.06
N ASN A 98 29.16 -4.02 7.96
CA ASN A 98 28.56 -5.32 8.22
C ASN A 98 27.53 -5.74 7.16
N LEU A 99 27.11 -4.82 6.29
CA LEU A 99 26.20 -5.12 5.19
C LEU A 99 26.98 -5.69 4.00
N PRO A 100 26.56 -6.85 3.45
CA PRO A 100 27.19 -7.39 2.25
C PRO A 100 27.06 -6.43 1.07
N ASN A 101 28.06 -6.44 0.17
CA ASN A 101 28.03 -5.69 -1.08
C ASN A 101 27.87 -4.16 -0.91
N HIS A 102 28.29 -3.58 0.22
CA HIS A 102 28.24 -2.13 0.47
C HIS A 102 29.07 -1.27 -0.50
N GLY A 103 29.89 -1.89 -1.36
CA GLY A 103 30.60 -1.20 -2.45
C GLY A 103 29.82 -1.08 -3.76
N GLN A 104 28.62 -1.68 -3.87
CA GLN A 104 27.82 -1.68 -5.11
C GLN A 104 26.41 -1.15 -4.84
N LEU A 105 26.07 0.01 -5.41
CA LEU A 105 24.82 0.74 -5.12
C LEU A 105 23.57 -0.16 -5.10
N ASN A 106 23.28 -0.84 -6.20
CA ASN A 106 22.05 -1.66 -6.33
C ASN A 106 21.99 -2.81 -5.31
N SER A 107 23.13 -3.44 -5.06
CA SER A 107 23.23 -4.54 -4.09
C SER A 107 23.15 -4.01 -2.66
N PHE A 108 23.79 -2.88 -2.38
CA PHE A 108 23.80 -2.24 -1.09
C PHE A 108 22.40 -1.79 -0.66
N VAL A 109 21.65 -1.10 -1.53
CA VAL A 109 20.25 -0.72 -1.25
C VAL A 109 19.41 -1.94 -0.92
N ARG A 110 19.58 -3.05 -1.66
CA ARG A 110 18.84 -4.29 -1.39
C ARG A 110 19.15 -4.85 0.01
N GLU A 111 20.43 -4.90 0.38
CA GLU A 111 20.85 -5.41 1.70
C GLU A 111 20.42 -4.46 2.82
N LEU A 112 20.51 -3.15 2.63
CA LEU A 112 20.04 -2.14 3.59
C LEU A 112 18.54 -2.29 3.88
N ILE A 113 17.70 -2.33 2.84
CA ILE A 113 16.25 -2.54 3.00
C ILE A 113 15.97 -3.87 3.72
N ALA A 114 16.69 -4.93 3.36
CA ALA A 114 16.53 -6.23 4.02
C ALA A 114 16.94 -6.19 5.48
N PHE A 115 18.05 -5.54 5.81
CA PHE A 115 18.56 -5.41 7.17
C PHE A 115 17.63 -4.54 8.04
N ALA A 116 17.26 -3.35 7.57
CA ALA A 116 16.30 -2.47 8.24
C ALA A 116 14.96 -3.19 8.51
N GLY A 117 14.51 -4.00 7.55
CA GLY A 117 13.33 -4.85 7.73
C GLY A 117 13.48 -5.91 8.83
N ARG A 118 14.65 -6.56 8.94
CA ARG A 118 14.91 -7.58 9.99
C ARG A 118 14.94 -6.97 11.39
N ILE A 119 15.45 -5.75 11.54
CA ILE A 119 15.54 -5.05 12.83
C ILE A 119 14.31 -4.17 13.12
N GLY A 120 13.29 -4.19 12.26
CA GLY A 120 12.05 -3.44 12.45
C GLY A 120 12.14 -1.93 12.21
N ARG A 121 13.22 -1.44 11.60
CA ARG A 121 13.50 0.00 11.36
C ARG A 121 13.26 0.43 9.91
N LEU A 122 12.44 -0.30 9.16
CA LEU A 122 12.12 0.03 7.76
C LEU A 122 11.34 1.35 7.65
N ASN A 123 10.42 1.62 8.59
CA ASN A 123 9.65 2.88 8.57
C ASN A 123 10.55 4.09 8.80
N GLU A 124 11.52 3.98 9.70
CA GLU A 124 12.51 5.03 9.95
C GLU A 124 13.35 5.33 8.69
N LEU A 125 13.79 4.29 7.96
CA LEU A 125 14.46 4.47 6.68
C LEU A 125 13.58 5.23 5.67
N ILE A 126 12.27 4.93 5.62
CA ILE A 126 11.32 5.63 4.76
C ILE A 126 11.17 7.11 5.20
N GLU A 127 11.09 7.38 6.50
CA GLU A 127 10.97 8.73 7.05
C GLU A 127 12.20 9.60 6.73
N ILE A 128 13.41 9.03 6.82
CA ILE A 128 14.64 9.70 6.40
C ILE A 128 14.59 10.01 4.90
N CYS A 129 14.22 9.03 4.07
CA CYS A 129 14.08 9.23 2.62
C CYS A 129 13.08 10.35 2.27
N GLN A 130 11.94 10.39 2.97
CA GLN A 130 10.92 11.44 2.82
C GLN A 130 11.43 12.80 3.26
N THR A 131 12.20 12.86 4.34
CA THR A 131 12.78 14.11 4.85
C THR A 131 13.83 14.67 3.91
N GLU A 132 14.70 13.81 3.38
CA GLU A 132 15.78 14.20 2.48
C GLU A 132 15.33 14.50 1.06
N ARG A 133 14.28 13.83 0.58
CA ARG A 133 13.71 14.00 -0.76
C ARG A 133 12.19 14.07 -0.67
N PRO A 134 11.63 15.17 -0.13
CA PRO A 134 10.19 15.33 0.08
C PRO A 134 9.39 15.45 -1.22
N HIS A 135 10.07 15.63 -2.35
CA HIS A 135 9.48 15.74 -3.67
C HIS A 135 9.29 14.40 -4.39
N LEU A 136 9.76 13.28 -3.81
CA LEU A 136 9.61 11.93 -4.35
C LEU A 136 8.51 11.18 -3.59
N GLU A 137 7.74 10.35 -4.31
CA GLU A 137 6.83 9.38 -3.66
C GLU A 137 7.62 8.14 -3.23
N TRP A 138 7.63 7.84 -1.93
CA TRP A 138 8.35 6.70 -1.33
C TRP A 138 7.48 5.46 -1.16
#